data_AF-A0A7V5Q063-F1
#
_entry.id   AF-A0A7V5Q063-F1
#
_cell.length_a   1.000
_cell.length_b   1.000
_cell.length_c   1.000
_cell.angle_alpha   90.00
_cell.angle_beta   90.00
_cell.angle_gamma   90.00
#
_symmetry.space_group_name_H-M   'P 1'
#
loop_
_entity.id
_entity.type
_entity.pdbx_description
1 polymer ?
#
loop_
_entity_poly.entity_id
_entity_poly.type
_entity_poly.pdbx_seq_one_letter_code
_entity_poly.pdbx_strand_id
1 'polypeptide(L)'
;MSFFGKLFGSHRGENGPDVMPWDARPSIYDHIRAHVEPGKPGLTKGGESLPDEIRMNERSEIRWAPGAMDGVMSHHMGPGSNDESVRKAV
;
A
#
# COMPACT_ATOMS: atom_id res chain seq x y z
N MET A 1 -19.39 29.50 -9.94
CA MET A 1 -18.35 28.53 -10.34
C MET A 1 -17.55 28.16 -9.11
N SER A 2 -17.79 26.98 -8.53
CA SER A 2 -16.98 26.44 -7.44
C SER A 2 -17.03 24.91 -7.56
N PHE A 3 -16.09 24.35 -8.33
CA PHE A 3 -16.10 22.94 -8.76
C PHE A 3 -15.08 22.07 -8.01
N PHE A 4 -14.40 22.59 -6.98
CA PHE A 4 -13.36 21.84 -6.25
C PHE A 4 -13.81 21.28 -4.88
N GLY A 5 -15.01 21.63 -4.39
CA GLY A 5 -15.50 21.19 -3.07
C GLY A 5 -16.06 19.76 -3.00
N LYS A 6 -16.10 19.02 -4.12
CA LYS A 6 -16.79 17.72 -4.23
C LYS A 6 -15.89 16.48 -4.31
N LEU A 7 -14.56 16.64 -4.32
CA LEU A 7 -13.64 15.50 -4.48
C LEU A 7 -13.20 14.86 -3.15
N PHE A 8 -13.33 15.56 -2.03
CA PHE A 8 -13.05 15.03 -0.68
C PHE A 8 -14.34 14.91 0.14
N GLY A 9 -15.36 14.30 -0.45
CA GLY A 9 -16.55 13.89 0.29
C GLY A 9 -16.13 12.92 1.39
N SER A 10 -16.18 13.38 2.64
CA SER A 10 -16.16 12.52 3.82
C SER A 10 -17.41 11.63 3.76
N HIS A 11 -17.29 10.46 3.13
CA HIS A 11 -18.14 9.32 3.43
C HIS A 11 -17.47 8.57 4.57
N ARG A 12 -17.61 9.09 5.80
CA ARG A 12 -17.51 8.22 6.97
C ARG A 12 -18.71 7.29 6.88
N GLY A 13 -18.52 6.15 6.22
CA GLY A 13 -19.56 5.14 6.09
C GLY A 13 -20.05 4.79 7.49
N GLU A 14 -21.31 5.09 7.78
CA GLU A 14 -21.95 4.87 9.08
C GLU A 14 -22.09 3.38 9.44
N ASN A 15 -21.55 2.47 8.62
CA ASN A 15 -21.63 1.01 8.75
C ASN A 15 -20.26 0.31 8.64
N GLY A 16 -19.16 0.98 9.04
CA GLY A 16 -17.85 0.32 9.16
C GLY A 16 -17.79 -0.55 10.43
N PRO A 17 -16.96 -1.61 10.47
CA PRO A 17 -16.75 -2.36 11.71
C PRO A 17 -16.13 -1.45 12.78
N ASP A 18 -16.51 -1.65 14.05
CA ASP A 18 -16.00 -0.89 15.21
C ASP A 18 -14.47 -1.02 15.35
N VAL A 19 -13.93 -2.13 14.87
CA VAL A 19 -12.49 -2.42 14.86
C VAL A 19 -12.10 -2.78 13.44
N MET A 20 -11.11 -2.08 12.91
CA MET A 20 -10.54 -2.38 11.61
C MET A 20 -9.48 -3.48 11.74
N PRO A 21 -9.30 -4.32 10.70
CA PRO A 21 -8.30 -5.39 10.71
C PRO A 21 -6.84 -4.92 10.96
N TRP A 22 -6.56 -3.63 10.74
CA TRP A 22 -5.26 -3.00 10.97
C TRP A 22 -5.10 -2.37 12.36
N ASP A 23 -6.17 -2.21 13.14
CA ASP A 23 -6.08 -1.58 14.48
C ASP A 23 -5.27 -2.44 15.46
N ALA A 24 -5.26 -3.75 15.28
CA ALA A 24 -4.45 -4.70 16.06
C ALA A 24 -3.03 -4.91 15.50
N ARG A 25 -2.63 -4.16 14.46
CA ARG A 25 -1.35 -4.35 13.77
C ARG A 25 -0.36 -3.23 14.12
N PRO A 26 0.96 -3.50 14.07
CA PRO A 26 1.95 -2.43 14.17
C PRO A 26 1.72 -1.36 13.10
N SER A 27 1.74 -0.10 13.53
CA SER A 27 1.60 1.05 12.66
C SER A 27 2.86 1.24 11.80
N ILE A 28 2.70 1.20 10.48
CA ILE A 28 3.79 1.51 9.53
C ILE A 28 4.28 2.96 9.75
N TYR A 29 3.36 3.88 10.02
CA TYR A 29 3.71 5.28 10.28
C TYR A 29 4.60 5.41 11.52
N ASP A 30 4.22 4.80 12.64
CA ASP A 30 5.00 4.89 13.88
C ASP A 30 6.36 4.20 13.74
N HIS A 31 6.41 3.09 12.98
CA HIS A 31 7.67 2.43 12.63
C HIS A 31 8.59 3.36 11.82
N ILE A 32 8.11 3.97 10.75
CA ILE A 32 8.90 4.91 9.93
C ILE A 32 9.35 6.09 10.79
N ARG A 33 8.43 6.69 11.56
CA ARG A 33 8.73 7.83 12.43
C ARG A 33 9.85 7.53 13.43
N ALA A 34 9.87 6.33 14.01
CA ALA A 34 10.93 5.91 14.92
C ALA A 34 12.31 5.78 14.26
N HIS A 35 12.35 5.68 12.92
CA HIS A 35 13.58 5.52 12.14
C HIS A 35 13.93 6.74 11.28
N VAL A 36 13.29 7.89 11.49
CA VAL A 36 13.65 9.15 10.83
C VAL A 36 14.42 10.04 11.79
N GLU A 37 15.64 10.42 11.39
CA GLU A 37 16.45 11.38 12.13
C GLU A 37 16.44 12.77 11.43
N PRO A 38 16.05 13.85 12.14
CA PRO A 38 16.02 15.18 11.55
C PRO A 38 17.38 15.60 10.97
N GLY A 39 17.36 16.09 9.74
CA GLY A 39 18.58 16.57 9.06
C GLY A 39 19.47 15.47 8.47
N LYS A 40 19.10 14.18 8.61
CA LYS A 40 19.77 13.09 7.92
C LYS A 40 18.88 12.51 6.81
N PRO A 41 19.43 12.31 5.61
CA PRO A 41 18.68 11.65 4.55
C PRO A 41 18.52 10.16 4.85
N GLY A 42 17.35 9.61 4.49
CA GLY A 42 17.06 8.18 4.62
C GLY A 42 16.58 7.74 6.01
N LEU A 43 16.46 6.42 6.18
CA LEU A 43 16.06 5.79 7.43
C LEU A 43 17.30 5.38 8.24
N THR A 44 17.15 5.37 9.57
CA THR A 44 18.14 4.78 10.46
C THR A 44 18.13 3.25 10.34
N LYS A 45 19.20 2.61 10.81
CA LYS A 45 19.38 1.16 10.69
C LYS A 45 18.17 0.40 11.26
N GLY A 46 17.57 -0.46 10.44
CA GLY A 46 16.40 -1.26 10.80
C GLY A 46 15.06 -0.71 10.28
N GLY A 47 15.01 0.56 9.85
CA GLY A 47 13.80 1.15 9.27
C GLY A 47 13.43 0.64 7.89
N GLU A 48 14.38 0.00 7.19
CA GLU A 48 14.17 -0.61 5.87
C GLU A 48 13.31 -1.89 5.92
N SER A 49 13.15 -2.48 7.10
CA SER A 49 12.37 -3.71 7.32
C SER A 49 11.04 -3.40 7.99
N LEU A 50 9.95 -3.87 7.39
CA LEU A 50 8.61 -3.64 7.95
C LEU A 50 8.42 -4.42 9.27
N PRO A 51 7.62 -3.87 10.21
CA PRO A 51 7.44 -4.46 11.54
C PRO A 51 6.79 -5.86 11.52
N ASP A 52 6.12 -6.24 10.44
CA ASP A 52 5.50 -7.55 10.27
C ASP A 52 6.06 -8.35 9.09
N GLU A 53 7.21 -7.93 8.54
CA GLU A 53 7.85 -8.54 7.38
C GLU A 53 8.08 -10.05 7.57
N ILE A 54 8.58 -10.45 8.74
CA ILE A 54 8.82 -11.86 9.07
C ILE A 54 7.51 -12.66 8.99
N ARG A 55 6.47 -12.18 9.70
CA ARG A 55 5.15 -12.83 9.76
C ARG A 55 4.49 -12.94 8.38
N MET A 56 4.66 -11.93 7.52
CA MET A 56 4.13 -11.95 6.15
C MET A 56 4.90 -12.92 5.25
N ASN A 57 6.21 -13.06 5.45
CA ASN A 57 7.07 -13.89 4.61
C ASN A 57 7.16 -15.36 5.06
N GLU A 58 6.80 -15.69 6.30
CA GLU A 58 6.89 -17.04 6.88
C GLU A 58 6.26 -18.16 6.03
N ARG A 59 5.20 -17.85 5.28
CA ARG A 59 4.45 -18.83 4.48
C ARG A 59 4.56 -18.63 2.97
N SER A 60 5.45 -17.74 2.53
CA SER A 60 5.54 -17.34 1.12
C SER A 60 6.96 -17.45 0.60
N GLU A 61 7.11 -18.13 -0.52
CA GLU A 61 8.35 -18.11 -1.31
C GLU A 61 8.49 -16.79 -2.11
N ILE A 62 7.38 -16.09 -2.32
CA ILE A 62 7.31 -14.79 -2.99
C ILE A 62 7.46 -13.68 -1.96
N ARG A 63 8.34 -12.72 -2.22
CA ARG A 63 8.60 -11.57 -1.33
C ARG A 63 8.46 -10.26 -2.07
N TRP A 64 8.07 -9.22 -1.34
CA TRP A 64 8.21 -7.85 -1.80
C TRP A 64 9.68 -7.48 -1.88
N ALA A 65 10.09 -6.92 -3.01
CA ALA A 65 11.42 -6.36 -3.21
C ALA A 65 11.31 -4.85 -3.47
N PRO A 66 12.30 -4.04 -3.04
CA PRO A 66 12.39 -2.65 -3.45
C PRO A 66 12.25 -2.52 -4.98
N GLY A 67 11.37 -1.63 -5.45
CA GLY A 67 11.09 -1.46 -6.89
C GLY A 67 10.08 -2.44 -7.50
N ALA A 68 9.60 -3.46 -6.77
CA ALA A 68 8.56 -4.36 -7.28
C ALA A 68 7.24 -3.62 -7.63
N MET A 69 6.97 -2.48 -6.98
CA MET A 69 5.82 -1.64 -7.28
C MET A 69 5.87 -1.01 -8.69
N ASP A 70 7.06 -0.75 -9.23
CA ASP A 70 7.22 -0.14 -10.57
C ASP A 70 6.65 -1.04 -11.67
N GLY A 71 6.69 -2.37 -11.48
CA GLY A 71 6.06 -3.34 -12.38
C GLY A 71 4.56 -3.53 -12.15
N VAL A 72 4.04 -3.24 -10.95
CA VAL A 72 2.60 -3.37 -10.63
C VAL A 72 1.82 -2.17 -11.17
N MET A 73 2.37 -0.96 -11.03
CA MET A 73 1.70 0.27 -11.46
C MET A 73 1.64 0.42 -12.98
N SER A 74 2.57 -0.19 -13.73
CA SER A 74 2.54 -0.18 -15.20
C SER A 74 1.30 -0.88 -15.78
N HIS A 75 0.81 -1.95 -15.14
CA HIS A 75 -0.36 -2.70 -15.58
C HIS A 75 -1.68 -2.21 -14.99
N HIS A 76 -1.66 -1.64 -13.77
CA HIS A 76 -2.89 -1.30 -13.04
C HIS A 76 -3.23 0.21 -13.00
N MET A 77 -2.34 1.09 -13.48
CA MET A 77 -2.59 2.54 -13.53
C MET A 77 -2.62 3.13 -14.95
N GLY A 78 -2.52 2.31 -16.00
CA GLY A 78 -2.71 2.76 -17.37
C GLY A 78 -4.21 2.98 -17.71
N PRO A 79 -4.57 3.92 -18.60
CA PRO A 79 -5.91 3.95 -19.17
C PRO A 79 -6.11 2.64 -19.93
N GLY A 80 -6.96 1.75 -19.40
CA GLY A 80 -7.15 0.42 -19.98
C GLY A 80 -7.55 0.53 -21.46
N SER A 81 -6.69 0.09 -22.38
CA SER A 81 -7.14 -0.28 -23.72
C SER A 81 -7.87 -1.60 -23.58
N ASN A 82 -9.18 -1.59 -23.80
CA ASN A 82 -10.02 -2.78 -23.86
C ASN A 82 -9.77 -3.54 -25.17
N ASP A 83 -8.55 -4.01 -25.40
CA ASP A 83 -8.25 -4.81 -26.58
C ASP A 83 -8.21 -6.31 -26.22
N GLU A 84 -9.34 -6.93 -26.54
CA GLU A 84 -9.45 -8.20 -27.25
C GLU A 84 -9.13 -9.52 -26.51
N SER A 85 -10.19 -10.08 -25.90
CA SER A 85 -10.54 -11.51 -25.88
C SER A 85 -9.43 -12.57 -25.87
N VAL A 86 -9.07 -13.06 -24.67
CA VAL A 86 -8.42 -14.37 -24.52
C VAL A 86 -9.47 -15.46 -24.79
N ARG A 87 -9.42 -16.06 -25.98
CA ARG A 87 -10.24 -17.22 -26.35
C ARG A 87 -9.86 -18.41 -25.47
N LYS A 88 -10.88 -19.01 -24.86
CA LYS A 88 -10.84 -20.23 -24.04
C LYS A 88 -10.15 -21.37 -24.79
N ALA A 89 -9.03 -21.86 -24.25
CA ALA A 89 -8.48 -23.14 -24.67
C ALA A 89 -9.34 -24.26 -24.08
N VAL A 90 -9.89 -25.09 -24.95
CA VAL A 90 -10.37 -26.45 -24.66
C VAL A 90 -9.24 -27.40 -24.97
#